data_AF-A0A2E7S3L0-F1
#
_entry.id   AF-A0A2E7S3L0-F1
#
_cell.length_a   1.000
_cell.length_b   1.000
_cell.length_c   1.000
_cell.angle_alpha   90.00
_cell.angle_beta   90.00
_cell.angle_gamma   90.00
#
_symmetry.space_group_name_H-M   'P 1'
#
loop_
_entity.id
_entity.type
_entity.pdbx_description
1 polymer ?
#
loop_
_entity_poly.entity_id
_entity_poly.type
_entity_poly.pdbx_seq_one_letter_code
_entity_poly.pdbx_strand_id
1 'polypeptide(L)'
;MGAVGLPDRDKVYARSTANVSVEEFGGRVVRDDRGVAVGISLVNSRITDSELGQLEELNGLKTLDLGGTRITDAGLSHLAKLVHLETLSLHSTLVTDKGLLHLTGLARLKTLWLGETSVTDRGVAELNRALPECQVSRSG
;
A
#
# COMPACT_ATOMS: atom_id res chain seq x y z
N MET A 1 27.17 32.69 9.24
CA MET A 1 27.30 31.43 8.46
C MET A 1 27.31 30.29 9.45
N GLY A 2 26.14 29.70 9.73
CA GLY A 2 25.98 28.63 10.70
C GLY A 2 25.82 27.31 9.97
N ALA A 3 26.73 26.37 10.21
CA ALA A 3 26.59 25.00 9.78
C ALA A 3 25.40 24.37 10.54
N VAL A 4 24.35 24.00 9.83
CA VAL A 4 23.26 23.20 10.39
C VAL A 4 23.71 21.75 10.32
N GLY A 5 24.09 21.20 11.47
CA GLY A 5 24.45 19.80 11.63
C GLY A 5 23.26 18.91 11.28
N LEU A 6 23.51 17.95 10.41
CA LEU A 6 22.59 16.85 10.11
C LEU A 6 22.39 16.05 11.41
N PRO A 7 21.14 15.75 11.82
CA PRO A 7 20.93 14.92 13.00
C PRO A 7 21.46 13.49 12.75
N ASP A 8 22.12 13.02 13.81
CA ASP A 8 22.90 11.79 13.98
C ASP A 8 22.13 10.52 13.56
N ARG A 9 22.76 9.66 12.74
CA ARG A 9 22.11 8.55 12.01
C ARG A 9 21.89 7.27 12.84
N ASP A 10 22.38 7.21 14.07
CA ASP A 10 22.55 5.93 14.79
C ASP A 10 21.80 5.78 16.13
N LYS A 11 20.80 6.60 16.43
CA LYS A 11 20.10 6.49 17.73
C LYS A 11 18.58 6.42 17.56
N VAL A 12 18.06 5.22 17.90
CA VAL A 12 16.65 4.88 18.14
C VAL A 12 15.86 4.32 16.94
N TYR A 13 16.29 3.19 16.37
CA TYR A 13 15.46 2.37 15.46
C TYR A 13 14.96 1.04 16.05
N ALA A 14 15.14 0.81 17.36
CA ALA A 14 14.70 -0.42 18.01
C ALA A 14 13.49 -0.19 18.93
N ARG A 15 12.27 -0.29 18.38
CA ARG A 15 11.11 -1.00 18.99
C ARG A 15 9.80 -0.83 18.19
N SER A 16 9.52 -1.87 17.40
CA SER A 16 8.23 -2.55 17.17
C SER A 16 6.98 -1.76 16.74
N THR A 17 6.62 -1.91 15.46
CA THR A 17 5.24 -2.28 15.02
C THR A 17 5.19 -3.06 13.69
N ALA A 18 6.31 -3.58 13.18
CA ALA A 18 6.29 -4.55 12.09
C ALA A 18 7.50 -5.48 12.24
N ASN A 19 7.28 -6.79 12.28
CA ASN A 19 8.34 -7.79 12.03
C ASN A 19 8.81 -7.78 10.55
N VAL A 20 8.27 -6.85 9.76
CA VAL A 20 8.54 -6.72 8.33
C VAL A 20 9.73 -5.81 8.11
N SER A 21 10.83 -6.40 7.68
CA SER A 21 11.88 -5.65 7.01
C SER A 21 11.38 -5.27 5.60
N VAL A 22 10.49 -4.28 5.50
CA VAL A 22 10.05 -3.73 4.20
C VAL A 22 11.28 -3.37 3.34
N GLU A 23 12.34 -2.96 4.01
CA GLU A 23 13.67 -2.67 3.47
C GLU A 23 14.37 -3.90 2.85
N GLU A 24 14.14 -5.12 3.33
CA GLU A 24 14.68 -6.36 2.72
C GLU A 24 14.11 -6.62 1.32
N PHE A 25 12.92 -6.09 1.03
CA PHE A 25 12.31 -6.17 -0.29
C PHE A 25 12.67 -4.96 -1.16
N GLY A 26 13.47 -4.02 -0.65
CA GLY A 26 13.80 -2.75 -1.33
C GLY A 26 12.75 -1.66 -1.13
N GLY A 27 11.80 -1.86 -0.20
CA GLY A 27 10.79 -0.88 0.12
C GLY A 27 11.25 0.18 1.13
N ARG A 28 10.36 1.15 1.38
CA ARG A 28 10.56 2.23 2.34
C ARG A 28 9.34 2.36 3.23
N VAL A 29 9.58 2.73 4.50
CA VAL A 29 8.53 2.97 5.49
C VAL A 29 8.55 4.43 5.93
N VAL A 30 7.41 5.09 5.80
CA VAL A 30 7.13 6.40 6.39
C VAL A 30 6.45 6.18 7.74
N ARG A 31 6.99 6.83 8.78
CA ARG A 31 6.51 6.72 10.16
C ARG A 31 6.01 8.07 10.66
N ASP A 32 5.03 8.06 11.57
CA ASP A 32 4.60 9.25 12.30
C ASP A 32 5.62 9.63 13.39
N ASP A 33 5.34 10.72 14.12
CA ASP A 33 6.14 11.21 15.25
C ASP A 33 6.27 10.23 16.41
N ARG A 34 5.38 9.23 16.49
CA ARG A 34 5.40 8.13 17.46
C ARG A 34 6.13 6.90 16.94
N GLY A 35 6.67 6.94 15.72
CA GLY A 35 7.38 5.83 15.10
C GLY A 35 6.46 4.76 14.49
N VAL A 36 5.15 4.99 14.42
CA VAL A 36 4.19 4.04 13.84
C VAL A 36 4.21 4.16 12.32
N ALA A 37 4.22 3.02 11.62
CA ALA A 37 4.16 3.01 10.16
C ALA A 37 2.82 3.59 9.66
N VAL A 38 2.89 4.63 8.85
CA VAL A 38 1.72 5.30 8.25
C VAL A 38 1.75 5.27 6.72
N GLY A 39 2.92 5.04 6.13
CA GLY A 39 3.07 4.84 4.68
C GLY A 39 4.12 3.78 4.36
N ILE A 40 3.85 2.95 3.36
CA ILE A 40 4.80 1.96 2.83
C ILE A 40 4.87 2.11 1.32
N SER A 41 6.09 2.18 0.80
CA SER A 41 6.36 2.08 -0.64
C SER A 41 7.16 0.82 -0.91
N LEU A 42 6.65 -0.01 -1.81
CA LEU A 42 7.21 -1.26 -2.28
C LEU A 42 7.33 -1.24 -3.82
N VAL A 43 7.44 -0.05 -4.40
CA VAL A 43 7.49 0.15 -5.85
C VAL A 43 8.68 -0.61 -6.44
N ASN A 44 8.43 -1.39 -7.49
CA ASN A 44 9.41 -2.25 -8.17
C ASN A 44 10.16 -3.20 -7.21
N SER A 45 9.57 -3.49 -6.03
CA SER A 45 10.14 -4.41 -5.07
C SER A 45 9.92 -5.87 -5.50
N ARG A 46 10.66 -6.77 -4.86
CA ARG A 46 10.54 -8.22 -5.05
C ARG A 46 9.43 -8.88 -4.24
N ILE A 47 8.48 -8.09 -3.69
CA ILE A 47 7.41 -8.61 -2.84
C ILE A 47 6.42 -9.47 -3.65
N THR A 48 5.90 -10.53 -3.03
CA THR A 48 4.87 -11.42 -3.58
C THR A 48 3.61 -11.42 -2.72
N ASP A 49 2.54 -12.06 -3.20
CA ASP A 49 1.28 -12.20 -2.47
C ASP A 49 1.46 -12.78 -1.07
N SER A 50 2.35 -13.77 -0.92
CA SER A 50 2.62 -14.43 0.37
C SER A 50 3.25 -13.49 1.39
N GLU A 51 4.12 -12.58 0.98
CA GLU A 51 4.76 -11.63 1.90
C GLU A 51 3.84 -10.44 2.25
N LEU A 52 2.83 -10.13 1.43
CA LEU A 52 1.84 -9.09 1.75
C LEU A 52 1.05 -9.38 3.02
N GLY A 53 0.87 -10.66 3.38
CA GLY A 53 0.22 -11.06 4.63
C GLY A 53 0.90 -10.50 5.88
N GLN A 54 2.17 -10.13 5.80
CA GLN A 54 2.88 -9.52 6.92
C GLN A 54 2.47 -8.06 7.19
N LEU A 55 1.79 -7.40 6.26
CA LEU A 55 1.30 -6.02 6.43
C LEU A 55 -0.03 -5.97 7.20
N GLU A 56 -0.75 -7.08 7.34
CA GLU A 56 -2.11 -7.15 7.88
C GLU A 56 -2.30 -6.52 9.27
N GLU A 57 -1.25 -6.50 10.09
CA GLU A 57 -1.29 -5.95 11.45
C GLU A 57 -1.10 -4.42 11.49
N LEU A 58 -0.74 -3.80 10.36
CA LEU A 58 -0.48 -2.36 10.24
C LEU A 58 -1.77 -1.57 10.12
N ASN A 59 -2.62 -1.68 11.14
CA ASN A 59 -3.93 -1.03 11.20
C ASN A 59 -3.87 0.50 11.13
N GLY A 60 -2.70 1.11 11.37
CA GLY A 60 -2.49 2.55 11.22
C GLY A 60 -2.04 3.00 9.82
N LEU A 61 -1.83 2.06 8.89
CA LEU A 61 -1.31 2.36 7.56
C LEU A 61 -2.34 3.14 6.73
N LYS A 62 -1.92 4.27 6.19
CA LYS A 62 -2.75 5.16 5.37
C LYS A 62 -2.39 5.10 3.89
N THR A 63 -1.12 4.88 3.57
CA THR A 63 -0.63 4.85 2.20
C THR A 63 0.14 3.57 1.93
N LEU A 64 -0.21 2.89 0.84
CA LEU A 64 0.51 1.71 0.35
C LEU A 64 0.74 1.83 -1.15
N ASP A 65 1.98 1.68 -1.58
CA ASP A 65 2.35 1.68 -2.99
C ASP A 65 3.00 0.34 -3.38
N LEU A 66 2.31 -0.41 -4.24
CA LEU A 66 2.72 -1.70 -4.80
C LEU A 66 3.02 -1.59 -6.29
N GLY A 67 3.24 -0.38 -6.82
CA GLY A 67 3.46 -0.17 -8.24
C GLY A 67 4.63 -1.00 -8.81
N GLY A 68 4.45 -1.61 -9.98
CA GLY A 68 5.50 -2.39 -10.66
C GLY A 68 5.91 -3.69 -9.93
N THR A 69 5.07 -4.17 -9.01
CA THR A 69 5.28 -5.47 -8.34
C THR A 69 4.54 -6.60 -9.05
N ARG A 70 4.81 -7.85 -8.65
CA ARG A 70 4.15 -9.04 -9.21
C ARG A 70 2.87 -9.46 -8.45
N ILE A 71 2.28 -8.52 -7.71
CA ILE A 71 1.08 -8.78 -6.90
C ILE A 71 -0.11 -9.14 -7.80
N THR A 72 -0.89 -10.13 -7.35
CA THR A 72 -2.10 -10.62 -8.03
C THR A 72 -3.35 -10.39 -7.19
N ASP A 73 -4.51 -10.83 -7.68
CA ASP A 73 -5.77 -10.80 -6.94
C ASP A 73 -5.67 -11.47 -5.56
N ALA A 74 -4.87 -12.54 -5.43
CA ALA A 74 -4.68 -13.24 -4.16
C ALA A 74 -4.02 -12.35 -3.10
N GLY A 75 -3.02 -11.55 -3.50
CA GLY A 75 -2.33 -10.62 -2.61
C GLY A 75 -3.25 -9.54 -2.04
N LEU A 76 -4.26 -9.09 -2.80
CA LEU A 76 -5.21 -8.08 -2.32
C LEU A 76 -6.08 -8.54 -1.15
N SER A 77 -6.25 -9.85 -0.97
CA SER A 77 -7.00 -10.39 0.18
C SER A 77 -6.37 -10.01 1.53
N HIS A 78 -5.05 -9.88 1.59
CA HIS A 78 -4.31 -9.44 2.77
C HIS A 78 -4.54 -7.95 3.08
N LEU A 79 -4.83 -7.13 2.06
CA LEU A 79 -5.06 -5.69 2.25
C LEU A 79 -6.41 -5.39 2.90
N ALA A 80 -7.36 -6.33 2.90
CA ALA A 80 -8.70 -6.13 3.45
C ALA A 80 -8.72 -5.77 4.95
N LYS A 81 -7.66 -6.11 5.69
CA LYS A 81 -7.51 -5.76 7.11
C LYS A 81 -6.99 -4.35 7.35
N LEU A 82 -6.46 -3.68 6.33
CA LEU A 82 -5.92 -2.32 6.41
C LEU A 82 -7.04 -1.29 6.34
N VAL A 83 -8.00 -1.37 7.25
CA VAL A 83 -9.26 -0.58 7.22
C VAL A 83 -9.06 0.94 7.34
N HIS A 84 -7.84 1.39 7.64
CA HIS A 84 -7.43 2.80 7.67
C HIS A 84 -6.73 3.27 6.40
N LEU A 85 -6.55 2.40 5.40
CA LEU A 85 -5.90 2.74 4.15
C LEU A 85 -6.71 3.79 3.40
N GLU A 86 -6.06 4.90 3.08
CA GLU A 86 -6.65 6.02 2.35
C GLU A 86 -6.17 6.06 0.90
N THR A 87 -4.96 5.55 0.65
CA THR A 87 -4.27 5.67 -0.63
C THR A 87 -3.61 4.35 -1.00
N LEU A 88 -3.96 3.79 -2.16
CA LEU A 88 -3.40 2.54 -2.69
C LEU A 88 -2.97 2.70 -4.15
N SER A 89 -1.72 2.36 -4.45
CA SER A 89 -1.23 2.24 -5.83
C SER A 89 -1.00 0.77 -6.19
N LEU A 90 -1.64 0.32 -7.27
CA LEU A 90 -1.51 -1.01 -7.88
C LEU A 90 -1.04 -0.90 -9.34
N HIS A 91 -0.41 0.22 -9.71
CA HIS A 91 0.04 0.45 -11.08
C HIS A 91 0.98 -0.66 -11.57
N SER A 92 0.82 -1.11 -12.81
CA SER A 92 1.64 -2.18 -13.41
C SER A 92 1.71 -3.47 -12.57
N THR A 93 0.62 -3.84 -11.90
CA THR A 93 0.46 -5.13 -11.20
C THR A 93 -0.39 -6.10 -12.02
N LEU A 94 -0.48 -7.36 -11.56
CA LEU A 94 -1.24 -8.43 -12.23
C LEU A 94 -2.70 -8.52 -11.75
N VAL A 95 -3.19 -7.47 -11.10
CA VAL A 95 -4.55 -7.40 -10.56
C VAL A 95 -5.60 -7.32 -11.67
N THR A 96 -6.72 -8.01 -11.46
CA THR A 96 -7.91 -8.03 -12.31
C THR A 96 -9.15 -7.52 -11.56
N ASP A 97 -10.29 -7.49 -12.23
CA ASP A 97 -11.59 -7.17 -11.61
C ASP A 97 -11.88 -7.99 -10.36
N LYS A 98 -11.43 -9.26 -10.31
CA LYS A 98 -11.66 -10.14 -9.15
C LYS A 98 -10.93 -9.64 -7.91
N GLY A 99 -9.71 -9.14 -8.06
CA GLY A 99 -8.92 -8.61 -6.97
C GLY A 99 -9.56 -7.40 -6.29
N LEU A 100 -10.24 -6.53 -7.08
CA LEU A 100 -10.92 -5.35 -6.53
C LEU A 100 -12.02 -5.68 -5.52
N LEU A 101 -12.61 -6.88 -5.59
CA LEU A 101 -13.63 -7.32 -4.63
C LEU A 101 -13.09 -7.35 -3.19
N HIS A 102 -11.79 -7.63 -3.01
CA HIS A 102 -11.14 -7.62 -1.70
C HIS A 102 -10.97 -6.22 -1.11
N LEU A 103 -11.04 -5.17 -1.94
CA LEU A 103 -10.87 -3.78 -1.49
C LEU A 103 -12.19 -3.13 -1.04
N THR A 104 -13.34 -3.76 -1.31
CA THR A 104 -14.67 -3.18 -1.03
C THR A 104 -14.94 -2.90 0.45
N GLY A 105 -14.23 -3.55 1.37
CA GLY A 105 -14.29 -3.27 2.81
C GLY A 105 -13.46 -2.07 3.28
N LEU A 106 -12.62 -1.50 2.41
CA LEU A 106 -11.73 -0.37 2.74
C LEU A 106 -12.49 0.96 2.63
N ALA A 107 -13.46 1.16 3.52
CA ALA A 107 -14.37 2.31 3.51
C ALA A 107 -13.68 3.69 3.60
N ARG A 108 -12.39 3.73 3.94
CA ARG A 108 -11.58 4.96 4.00
C ARG A 108 -10.72 5.19 2.76
N LEU A 109 -10.72 4.26 1.80
CA LEU A 109 -9.92 4.35 0.59
C LEU A 109 -10.45 5.48 -0.29
N LYS A 110 -9.64 6.53 -0.46
CA LYS A 110 -9.97 7.73 -1.23
C LYS A 110 -9.32 7.74 -2.60
N THR A 111 -8.16 7.11 -2.74
CA THR A 111 -7.40 7.15 -3.98
C THR A 111 -6.89 5.76 -4.33
N LEU A 112 -7.16 5.32 -5.55
CA LEU A 112 -6.72 4.05 -6.10
C LEU A 112 -6.12 4.26 -7.50
N TRP A 113 -4.85 3.92 -7.69
CA TRP A 113 -4.22 3.92 -9.02
C TRP A 113 -4.14 2.51 -9.60
N LEU A 114 -4.68 2.34 -10.81
CA LEU A 114 -4.82 1.06 -11.52
C LEU A 114 -4.23 1.09 -12.94
N GLY A 115 -3.40 2.08 -13.27
CA GLY A 115 -2.78 2.13 -14.60
C GLY A 115 -2.00 0.85 -14.89
N GLU A 116 -2.00 0.40 -16.14
CA GLU A 116 -1.29 -0.82 -16.58
C GLU A 116 -1.69 -2.11 -15.82
N THR A 117 -2.92 -2.20 -15.31
CA THR A 117 -3.50 -3.44 -14.76
C THR A 117 -4.46 -4.09 -15.75
N SER A 118 -4.93 -5.31 -15.42
CA SER A 118 -5.98 -6.01 -16.18
C SER A 118 -7.40 -5.70 -15.68
N VAL A 119 -7.55 -4.70 -14.80
CA VAL A 119 -8.86 -4.22 -14.36
C VAL A 119 -9.58 -3.57 -15.55
N THR A 120 -10.86 -3.84 -15.69
CA THR A 120 -11.76 -3.29 -16.73
C THR A 120 -12.67 -2.21 -16.17
N ASP A 121 -13.40 -1.50 -17.05
CA ASP A 121 -14.43 -0.54 -16.64
C ASP A 121 -15.51 -1.17 -15.76
N ARG A 122 -15.79 -2.46 -15.96
CA ARG A 122 -16.75 -3.20 -15.14
C ARG A 122 -16.25 -3.33 -13.70
N GLY A 123 -15.00 -3.76 -13.50
CA GLY A 123 -14.43 -3.86 -12.15
C GLY A 123 -14.42 -2.52 -11.44
N VAL A 124 -14.09 -1.44 -12.14
CA VAL A 124 -14.15 -0.07 -11.59
C VAL A 124 -15.57 0.34 -11.22
N ALA A 125 -16.56 0.06 -12.08
CA ALA A 125 -17.96 0.36 -11.78
C ALA A 125 -18.48 -0.41 -10.55
N GLU A 126 -18.10 -1.68 -10.43
CA GLU A 126 -18.44 -2.50 -9.25
C GLU A 126 -17.78 -1.96 -7.98
N LEU A 127 -16.50 -1.55 -8.05
CA LEU A 127 -15.78 -0.93 -6.94
C LEU A 127 -16.41 0.41 -6.53
N ASN A 128 -16.72 1.29 -7.49
CA ASN A 128 -17.34 2.60 -7.22
C ASN A 128 -18.73 2.47 -6.58
N ARG A 129 -19.46 1.39 -6.87
CA ARG A 129 -20.74 1.12 -6.18
C ARG A 129 -20.52 0.81 -4.69
N ALA A 130 -19.42 0.16 -4.34
CA ALA A 130 -19.06 -0.15 -2.96
C ALA A 130 -18.37 1.02 -2.25
N LEU A 131 -17.54 1.77 -2.97
CA LEU A 131 -16.72 2.88 -2.48
C LEU A 131 -16.94 4.14 -3.34
N PRO A 132 -18.09 4.82 -3.21
CA PRO A 132 -18.46 5.92 -4.11
C PRO A 132 -17.56 7.15 -4.01
N GLU A 133 -16.86 7.32 -2.87
CA GLU A 133 -15.92 8.42 -2.64
C GLU A 133 -14.49 8.08 -3.11
N CYS A 134 -14.24 6.85 -3.56
CA CYS A 134 -12.92 6.42 -4.02
C CYS A 134 -12.66 6.93 -5.44
N GLN A 135 -11.63 7.76 -5.59
CA GLN A 135 -11.15 8.25 -6.86
C GLN A 135 -10.23 7.21 -7.49
N VAL A 136 -10.72 6.59 -8.56
CA VAL A 136 -9.95 5.62 -9.34
C VAL A 136 -9.25 6.33 -10.50
N SER A 137 -7.92 6.28 -10.53
CA SER A 137 -7.11 6.77 -11.64
C SER A 137 -6.49 5.61 -12.42
N ARG A 138 -6.55 5.69 -13.76
CA ARG A 138 -6.02 4.67 -14.68
C ARG A 138 -4.96 5.21 -15.65
N SER A 139 -4.66 6.51 -15.57
CA SER A 139 -3.57 7.14 -16.30
C SER A 139 -2.29 7.10 -15.46
N GLY A 140 -1.18 6.68 -16.09
CA GLY A 140 0.18 6.86 -15.58
C GLY A 140 0.68 8.29 -15.77
#